data_AF-A0A6M8HXN8-F1
#
_entry.id   AF-A0A6M8HXN8-F1
#
_cell.length_a   1.000
_cell.length_b   1.000
_cell.length_c   1.000
_cell.angle_alpha   90.00
_cell.angle_beta   90.00
_cell.angle_gamma   90.00
#
_symmetry.space_group_name_H-M   'P 1'
#
loop_
_entity.id
_entity.type
_entity.pdbx_description
1 polymer ?
#
loop_
_entity_poly.entity_id
_entity_poly.type
_entity_poly.pdbx_seq_one_letter_code
_entity_poly.pdbx_strand_id
1 'polypeptide(L)' 'MEVSLSRAADESCMASARRWRTEAEVLRDHATASYLTPSQSASLRREAETADRQAQWWLSALERH' A
#
# COMPACT_ATOMS: atom_id res chain seq x y z
N MET A 1 18.77 14.50 -22.08
CA MET A 1 19.12 13.47 -21.07
C MET A 1 18.03 13.41 -20.00
N GLU A 2 16.75 13.38 -20.39
CA GLU A 2 15.60 13.53 -19.47
C GLU A 2 14.75 12.25 -19.36
N VAL A 3 14.80 11.38 -20.38
CA VAL A 3 14.05 10.12 -20.44
C VAL A 3 14.41 9.16 -19.28
N SER A 4 15.67 9.15 -18.83
CA SER A 4 16.12 8.26 -17.76
C SER A 4 15.62 8.66 -16.37
N LEU A 5 15.33 9.95 -16.14
CA LEU A 5 14.84 10.45 -14.84
C LEU A 5 13.37 10.12 -14.64
N SER A 6 12.55 10.19 -15.69
CA SER A 6 11.13 9.80 -15.65
C SER A 6 10.97 8.32 -15.28
N ARG A 7 11.74 7.44 -15.95
CA ARG A 7 11.67 6.00 -15.69
C ARG A 7 12.08 5.65 -14.25
N ALA A 8 13.11 6.29 -13.71
CA ALA A 8 13.54 6.06 -12.33
C ALA A 8 12.48 6.54 -11.31
N ALA A 9 11.79 7.64 -11.60
CA ALA A 9 10.68 8.11 -10.78
C ALA A 9 9.49 7.13 -10.82
N ASP A 10 9.17 6.58 -12.00
CA ASP A 10 8.09 5.60 -12.17
C ASP A 10 8.38 4.30 -11.42
N GLU A 11 9.61 3.79 -11.54
CA GLU A 11 10.07 2.60 -10.81
C GLU A 11 9.99 2.82 -9.28
N SER A 12 10.40 4.00 -8.80
CA SER A 12 10.32 4.37 -7.37
C SER A 12 8.88 4.44 -6.85
N CYS A 13 7.99 5.01 -7.67
CA CYS A 13 6.57 5.12 -7.36
C CYS A 13 5.90 3.73 -7.31
N MET A 14 6.19 2.87 -8.28
CA MET A 14 5.74 1.47 -8.28
C MET A 14 6.28 0.70 -7.07
N ALA A 15 7.55 0.89 -6.70
CA ALA A 15 8.13 0.26 -5.53
C ALA A 15 7.42 0.69 -4.24
N SER A 16 7.09 1.98 -4.14
CA SER A 16 6.33 2.52 -3.00
C SER A 16 4.91 1.95 -2.94
N ALA A 17 4.20 1.89 -4.07
CA ALA A 17 2.88 1.27 -4.14
C ALA A 17 2.90 -0.20 -3.74
N ARG A 18 3.91 -0.97 -4.18
CA ARG A 18 4.08 -2.38 -3.80
C ARG A 18 4.29 -2.56 -2.30
N ARG A 19 5.14 -1.74 -1.68
CA ARG A 19 5.37 -1.79 -0.23
C ARG A 19 4.07 -1.56 0.55
N TRP A 20 3.27 -0.57 0.16
CA TRP A 20 1.99 -0.31 0.78
C TRP A 20 0.98 -1.45 0.62
N ARG A 21 0.96 -2.12 -0.55
CA ARG A 21 0.13 -3.33 -0.73
C ARG A 21 0.58 -4.49 0.15
N THR A 22 1.89 -4.74 0.23
CA THR A 22 2.44 -5.77 1.12
C THR A 22 2.09 -5.50 2.58
N GLU A 23 2.18 -4.25 3.02
CA GLU A 23 1.76 -3.86 4.38
C GLU A 23 0.27 -4.13 4.60
N ALA A 24 -0.58 -3.78 3.64
CA ALA A 24 -2.01 -4.05 3.72
C ALA A 24 -2.34 -5.56 3.80
N GLU A 25 -1.60 -6.40 3.07
CA GLU A 25 -1.72 -7.86 3.14
C GLU A 25 -1.34 -8.38 4.53
N VAL A 26 -0.19 -7.94 5.07
CA VAL A 26 0.28 -8.32 6.42
C VAL A 26 -0.75 -7.92 7.49
N LEU A 27 -1.31 -6.72 7.40
CA LEU A 27 -2.33 -6.24 8.33
C LEU A 27 -3.62 -7.06 8.24
N ARG A 28 -4.04 -7.47 7.04
CA ARG A 28 -5.21 -8.36 6.86
C ARG A 28 -4.97 -9.73 7.45
N ASP A 29 -3.81 -10.32 7.18
CA ASP A 29 -3.43 -11.62 7.73
C ASP A 29 -3.41 -11.56 9.25
N HIS A 30 -2.80 -10.51 9.82
CA HIS A 30 -2.77 -10.31 11.27
C HIS A 30 -4.17 -10.12 11.85
N ALA A 31 -5.08 -9.43 11.14
CA ALA A 31 -6.46 -9.27 11.58
C ALA A 31 -7.25 -10.59 11.69
N THR A 32 -6.75 -11.71 11.15
CA THR A 32 -7.35 -13.04 11.29
C THR A 32 -6.86 -13.82 12.51
N ALA A 33 -5.90 -13.27 13.26
CA ALA A 33 -5.31 -13.94 14.40
C ALA A 33 -6.35 -14.21 15.50
N SER A 34 -6.41 -15.46 15.98
CA SER A 34 -7.44 -15.96 16.89
C SER A 34 -7.41 -15.33 18.29
N TYR A 35 -6.31 -14.69 18.66
CA TYR A 35 -6.13 -14.05 19.97
C TYR A 35 -6.61 -12.59 19.99
N LEU A 36 -7.00 -12.03 18.84
CA LEU A 36 -7.47 -10.65 18.76
C LEU A 36 -8.94 -10.54 19.15
N THR A 37 -9.28 -9.46 19.83
CA THR A 37 -10.68 -9.07 20.01
C THR A 37 -11.28 -8.58 18.69
N PRO A 38 -12.61 -8.58 18.55
CA PRO A 38 -13.27 -8.03 17.36
C PRO A 38 -12.88 -6.57 17.07
N SER A 39 -12.66 -5.75 18.10
CA SER A 39 -12.25 -4.35 17.92
C SER A 39 -10.81 -4.23 17.42
N GLN A 40 -9.88 -5.06 17.92
CA GLN A 40 -8.50 -5.08 17.43
C GLN A 40 -8.42 -5.55 15.98
N SER A 41 -9.15 -6.61 15.62
CA SER A 41 -9.26 -7.09 14.23
C SER A 41 -9.84 -5.99 13.32
N ALA A 42 -10.88 -5.29 13.77
CA ALA A 42 -11.46 -4.18 13.01
C ALA A 42 -10.48 -3.01 12.81
N SER A 43 -9.67 -2.66 13.82
CA SER A 43 -8.64 -1.63 13.67
C SER A 43 -7.60 -2.01 12.63
N LEU A 44 -7.07 -3.24 12.67
CA LEU A 44 -6.09 -3.72 11.68
C LEU A 44 -6.67 -3.72 10.26
N ARG A 45 -7.95 -4.08 10.10
CA ARG A 45 -8.62 -3.98 8.78
C ARG A 45 -8.70 -2.54 8.26
N ARG A 46 -8.99 -1.56 9.13
CA ARG A 46 -9.00 -0.13 8.74
C ARG A 46 -7.61 0.39 8.39
N GLU A 47 -6.59 -0.10 9.09
CA GLU A 47 -5.19 0.21 8.76
C GLU A 47 -4.81 -0.38 7.39
N ALA A 48 -5.19 -1.62 7.11
CA ALA A 48 -4.99 -2.25 5.81
C ALA A 48 -5.67 -1.46 4.67
N GLU A 49 -6.91 -1.01 4.87
CA GLU A 49 -7.60 -0.14 3.91
C GLU A 49 -6.90 1.20 3.69
N THR A 50 -6.26 1.74 4.73
CA THR A 50 -5.49 2.98 4.64
C THR A 50 -4.21 2.77 3.84
N ALA A 51 -3.50 1.67 4.09
CA ALA A 51 -2.35 1.27 3.31
C ALA A 51 -2.70 1.04 1.82
N ASP A 52 -3.83 0.40 1.54
CA ASP A 52 -4.35 0.25 0.17
C ASP A 52 -4.62 1.60 -0.50
N ARG A 53 -5.28 2.54 0.19
CA ARG A 53 -5.50 3.90 -0.32
C ARG A 53 -4.18 4.61 -0.62
N GLN A 54 -3.17 4.43 0.23
CA GLN A 54 -1.85 4.99 0.01
C GLN A 54 -1.16 4.36 -1.22
N ALA A 55 -1.30 3.05 -1.42
CA ALA A 55 -0.81 2.38 -2.62
C ALA A 55 -1.49 2.93 -3.89
N GLN A 56 -2.82 3.10 -3.85
CA GLN A 56 -3.59 3.65 -4.96
C GLN A 56 -3.17 5.09 -5.27
N TRP A 57 -2.93 5.92 -4.26
CA TRP A 57 -2.47 7.29 -4.46
C TRP A 57 -1.16 7.36 -5.26
N TRP A 58 -0.19 6.48 -4.94
CA TRP A 58 1.05 6.37 -5.71
C TRP A 58 0.78 5.91 -7.15
N LEU A 59 -0.05 4.89 -7.35
CA LEU A 59 -0.36 4.39 -8.70
C LEU A 59 -1.09 5.44 -9.55
N SER A 60 -2.03 6.18 -8.98
CA SER A 60 -2.72 7.27 -9.69
C SER A 60 -1.80 8.45 -10.02
N ALA A 61 -0.66 8.59 -9.34
CA ALA A 61 0.35 9.55 -9.76
C ALA A 61 1.05 9.12 -11.06
N LEU A 62 1.14 7.82 -11.34
CA LEU A 62 1.70 7.28 -12.59
C LEU A 62 0.74 7.34 -13.77
N GLU A 63 -0.58 7.28 -13.51
CA GLU A 63 -1.62 7.33 -14.56
C GLU A 63 -1.86 8.76 -15.10
N ARG A 64 -1.38 9.79 -14.38
CA ARG A 64 -1.57 11.21 -14.73
C ARG A 64 -0.42 11.81 -15.54
N HIS A 65 0.64 11.04 -15.79
CA HIS A 65 1.83 11.44 -16.55
C HIS A 65 1.94 10.63 -17.84
#